data_AF-A0AAN9G424-F1
#
_entry.id   AF-A0AAN9G424-F1
#
_cell.length_a   1.000
_cell.length_b   1.000
_cell.length_c   1.000
_cell.angle_alpha   90.00
_cell.angle_beta   90.00
_cell.angle_gamma   90.00
#
_symmetry.space_group_name_H-M   'P 1'
#
loop_
_entity.id
_entity.type
_entity.pdbx_description
1 polymer ?
#
loop_
_entity_poly.entity_id
_entity_poly.type
_entity_poly.pdbx_seq_one_letter_code
_entity_poly.pdbx_strand_id
1 'polypeptide(L)'
;MPELPKCDVEVQYILDGGALQQLIPWPRGATFAAIIRSYVQFVQHRFQNATVVFDGYNSGPSTKDVTHIRRAKGKCSPEVVFKPEMSLQARKDVFLSNKKNKQRFINLLSEALAANLCPTVCADGDADCMIVAQALESSKTQVTIVVGDDTDLLVLLCHHASDNHRDIFLEPSHRTSTKTVKLWNIRHTRCLGSLCQVLPVIHAVSGCDTTSRPFGVGKRSAFRKFQRSKELKSLASMFLTDCTPSNSTEAGEKILVSLYDGTSPDCLDDLRYNMFCTKVAGGTSFLQMHCLPPTSAAAKYHSLRVYLQVQEWAGTVLEPQDWGWKTAGDNLVPCTTDLPPAPSKLLSVIRCNCKSDCDTKRCSCRKHGLDCSSVCGECHGLECSNAYVMCADENDTDD
;
A
#
# COMPACT_ATOMS: atom_id res chain seq x y z
N MET A 1 -22.69 15.38 -18.10
CA MET A 1 -21.83 15.12 -16.92
C MET A 1 -22.73 15.25 -15.70
N PRO A 2 -22.63 14.39 -14.68
CA PRO A 2 -23.43 14.59 -13.47
C PRO A 2 -22.98 15.90 -12.80
N GLU A 3 -23.92 16.82 -12.64
CA GLU A 3 -23.74 18.04 -11.85
C GLU A 3 -24.02 17.72 -10.37
N LEU A 4 -23.39 18.46 -9.46
CA LEU A 4 -23.75 18.40 -8.04
C LEU A 4 -25.24 18.72 -7.89
N PRO A 5 -25.94 18.13 -6.91
CA PRO A 5 -27.32 18.50 -6.62
C PRO A 5 -27.45 20.03 -6.50
N LYS A 6 -28.49 20.60 -7.12
CA LYS A 6 -28.83 22.03 -6.95
C LYS A 6 -29.10 22.32 -5.46
N CYS A 7 -28.82 23.55 -5.03
CA CYS A 7 -28.70 24.08 -3.65
C CYS A 7 -29.77 23.73 -2.59
N ASP A 8 -30.78 22.90 -2.87
CA ASP A 8 -31.86 22.55 -1.92
C ASP A 8 -31.79 21.11 -1.40
N VAL A 9 -30.73 20.36 -1.72
CA VAL A 9 -30.51 19.00 -1.18
C VAL A 9 -29.50 19.08 -0.04
N GLU A 10 -29.90 18.64 1.16
CA GLU A 10 -28.97 18.45 2.28
C GLU A 10 -27.95 17.35 1.92
N VAL A 11 -26.67 17.71 1.96
CA VAL A 11 -25.56 16.84 1.57
C VAL A 11 -24.61 16.64 2.74
N GLN A 12 -24.24 15.39 2.99
CA GLN A 12 -23.17 15.06 3.92
C GLN A 12 -21.84 14.95 3.20
N TYR A 13 -20.83 15.63 3.71
CA TYR A 13 -19.44 15.46 3.29
C TYR A 13 -18.71 14.50 4.22
N ILE A 14 -18.02 13.51 3.65
CA ILE A 14 -17.08 12.65 4.35
C ILE A 14 -15.68 12.96 3.80
N LEU A 15 -14.81 13.51 4.66
CA LEU A 15 -13.50 14.00 4.24
C LEU A 15 -12.41 13.01 4.64
N ASP A 16 -11.55 12.67 3.68
CA ASP A 16 -10.26 12.02 3.92
C ASP A 16 -9.35 12.98 4.70
N GLY A 17 -9.12 12.66 5.98
CA GLY A 17 -8.28 13.43 6.88
C GLY A 17 -6.79 13.40 6.49
N GLY A 18 -6.33 12.33 5.85
CA GLY A 18 -4.98 12.21 5.30
C GLY A 18 -4.75 13.18 4.13
N ALA A 19 -5.72 13.24 3.20
CA ALA A 19 -5.71 14.23 2.12
C ALA A 19 -5.85 15.66 2.66
N LEU A 20 -6.79 15.90 3.58
CA LEU A 20 -6.98 17.19 4.24
C LEU A 20 -5.68 17.70 4.86
N GLN A 21 -4.96 16.83 5.58
CA GLN A 21 -3.65 17.16 6.16
C GLN A 21 -2.68 17.69 5.11
N GLN A 22 -2.68 17.18 3.88
CA GLN A 22 -1.77 17.65 2.83
C GLN A 22 -2.20 18.99 2.23
N LEU A 23 -3.50 19.28 2.16
CA LEU A 23 -4.06 20.48 1.51
C LEU A 23 -3.53 21.80 2.08
N ILE A 24 -3.47 21.93 3.40
CA ILE A 24 -3.27 23.23 4.05
C ILE A 24 -1.77 23.49 4.28
N PRO A 25 -1.20 24.58 3.73
CA PRO A 25 0.18 24.96 4.00
C PRO A 25 0.40 25.28 5.48
N TRP A 26 1.55 24.91 6.03
CA TRP A 26 1.93 25.29 7.40
C TRP A 26 2.96 26.42 7.33
N PRO A 27 2.58 27.68 7.63
CA PRO A 27 3.51 28.79 7.58
C PRO A 27 4.66 28.60 8.57
N ARG A 28 5.88 28.96 8.17
CA ARG A 28 7.05 28.83 9.04
C ARG A 28 6.89 29.74 10.25
N GLY A 29 7.11 29.20 11.46
CA GLY A 29 6.98 29.94 12.72
C GLY A 29 5.53 30.08 13.22
N ALA A 30 4.53 29.60 12.48
CA ALA A 30 3.15 29.55 12.96
C ALA A 30 3.04 28.64 14.19
N THR A 31 2.16 29.02 15.12
CA THR A 31 1.83 28.18 16.26
C THR A 31 0.96 27.00 15.83
N PHE A 32 1.01 25.89 16.57
CA PHE A 32 0.12 24.77 16.30
C PHE A 32 -1.35 25.19 16.36
N ALA A 33 -1.74 26.06 17.29
CA ALA A 33 -3.08 26.63 17.38
C ALA A 33 -3.49 27.40 16.10
N ALA A 34 -2.57 28.19 15.53
CA ALA A 34 -2.84 28.91 14.29
C ALA A 34 -3.00 27.95 13.09
N ILE A 35 -2.19 26.89 13.05
CA ILE A 35 -2.28 25.83 12.04
C ILE A 35 -3.63 25.10 12.18
N ILE A 36 -3.98 24.63 13.38
CA ILE A 36 -5.27 23.95 13.64
C ILE A 36 -6.46 24.83 13.27
N ARG A 37 -6.42 26.12 13.63
CA ARG A 37 -7.47 27.08 13.25
C ARG A 37 -7.64 27.19 11.74
N SER A 38 -6.55 27.13 10.97
CA SER A 38 -6.65 27.19 9.51
C SER A 38 -7.33 25.94 8.92
N TYR A 39 -7.18 24.77 9.54
CA TYR A 39 -7.97 23.58 9.19
C TYR A 39 -9.47 23.74 9.50
N VAL A 40 -9.80 24.17 10.72
CA VAL A 40 -11.20 24.37 11.13
C VAL A 40 -11.89 25.37 10.19
N GLN A 41 -11.25 26.52 9.94
CA GLN A 41 -11.76 27.53 9.02
C GLN A 41 -11.94 26.99 7.60
N PHE A 42 -10.97 26.24 7.08
CA PHE A 42 -11.07 25.65 5.75
C PHE A 42 -12.28 24.71 5.64
N VAL A 43 -12.49 23.84 6.64
CA VAL A 43 -13.59 22.89 6.63
C VAL A 43 -14.93 23.61 6.73
N GLN A 44 -15.09 24.52 7.68
CA GLN A 44 -16.34 25.27 7.89
C GLN A 44 -16.72 26.17 6.71
N HIS A 45 -15.73 26.79 6.06
CA HIS A 45 -16.01 27.66 4.91
C HIS A 45 -16.38 26.88 3.65
N ARG A 46 -15.89 25.64 3.50
CA ARG A 46 -16.06 24.87 2.26
C ARG A 46 -17.19 23.86 2.34
N PHE A 47 -17.48 23.34 3.52
CA PHE A 47 -18.41 22.23 3.71
C PHE A 47 -19.43 22.60 4.78
N GLN A 48 -20.72 22.49 4.44
CA GLN A 48 -21.81 22.83 5.36
C GLN A 48 -21.98 21.78 6.46
N ASN A 49 -21.98 20.50 6.08
CA ASN A 49 -22.10 19.37 7.00
C ASN A 49 -21.00 18.34 6.66
N ALA A 50 -19.98 18.26 7.50
CA ALA A 50 -18.79 17.45 7.22
C ALA A 50 -18.38 16.58 8.41
N THR A 51 -18.02 15.33 8.11
CA THR A 51 -17.33 14.42 9.02
C THR A 51 -15.93 14.17 8.48
N VAL A 52 -14.91 14.31 9.32
CA VAL A 52 -13.51 14.03 8.91
C VAL A 52 -13.06 12.70 9.48
N VAL A 53 -12.51 11.84 8.63
CA VAL A 53 -11.98 10.54 9.05
C VAL A 53 -10.46 10.55 8.94
N PHE A 54 -9.76 10.30 10.04
CA PHE A 54 -8.30 10.31 10.11
C PHE A 54 -7.72 8.90 10.23
N ASP A 55 -6.55 8.67 9.62
CA ASP A 55 -5.72 7.50 9.91
C ASP A 55 -5.25 7.48 11.37
N GLY A 56 -5.00 6.28 11.86
CA GLY A 56 -4.30 5.99 13.11
C GLY A 56 -2.82 5.65 12.92
N TYR A 57 -2.02 6.06 13.89
CA TYR A 57 -0.56 5.85 13.93
C TYR A 57 -0.07 5.33 15.28
N ASN A 58 -0.98 5.04 16.22
CA ASN A 58 -0.66 4.50 17.53
C ASN A 58 -0.44 2.98 17.52
N SER A 59 -1.00 2.30 16.54
CA SER A 59 -0.92 0.84 16.40
C SER A 59 0.36 0.48 15.67
N GLY A 60 1.05 -0.56 16.13
CA GLY A 60 2.24 -1.07 15.45
C GLY A 60 2.51 -2.53 15.77
N PRO A 61 3.20 -3.25 14.86
CA PRO A 61 3.57 -2.87 13.48
C PRO A 61 2.40 -2.96 12.47
N SER A 62 2.55 -2.39 11.26
CA SER A 62 1.47 -2.29 10.25
C SER A 62 1.92 -2.72 8.84
N THR A 63 1.02 -3.29 8.05
CA THR A 63 1.25 -3.62 6.63
C THR A 63 1.61 -2.40 5.76
N LYS A 64 1.31 -1.17 6.21
CA LYS A 64 1.72 0.07 5.52
C LYS A 64 3.10 0.57 5.92
N ASP A 65 3.82 -0.08 6.83
CA ASP A 65 5.14 0.37 7.33
C ASP A 65 6.15 0.63 6.20
N VAL A 66 6.29 -0.33 5.27
CA VAL A 66 7.19 -0.19 4.11
C VAL A 66 6.79 1.00 3.23
N THR A 67 5.49 1.23 3.04
CA THR A 67 4.98 2.37 2.27
C THR A 67 5.24 3.69 2.99
N HIS A 68 5.07 3.76 4.31
CA HIS A 68 5.41 4.92 5.12
C HIS A 68 6.92 5.24 5.05
N ILE A 69 7.78 4.23 5.19
CA ILE A 69 9.24 4.37 5.09
C ILE A 69 9.64 4.91 3.71
N ARG A 70 9.07 4.35 2.63
CA ARG A 70 9.30 4.82 1.26
C ARG A 70 8.86 6.27 1.07
N ARG A 71 7.67 6.65 1.57
CA ARG A 71 7.11 8.00 1.45
C ARG A 71 7.90 9.04 2.26
N ALA A 72 8.48 8.63 3.39
CA ALA A 72 9.36 9.49 4.18
C ALA A 72 10.64 9.90 3.44
N LYS A 73 11.07 9.14 2.41
CA LYS A 73 12.29 9.40 1.62
C LYS A 73 13.54 9.58 2.52
N GLY A 74 13.64 8.77 3.57
CA GLY A 74 14.73 8.85 4.56
C GLY A 74 14.67 10.06 5.49
N LYS A 75 13.60 10.87 5.45
CA LYS A 75 13.37 11.92 6.44
C LYS A 75 13.06 11.26 7.77
N CYS A 76 13.77 11.69 8.80
CA CYS A 76 13.51 11.32 10.18
C CYS A 76 13.34 12.62 10.97
N SER A 77 12.29 12.68 11.78
CA SER A 77 12.08 13.75 12.75
C SER A 77 12.11 13.16 14.15
N PRO A 78 12.71 13.86 15.13
CA PRO A 78 12.53 13.51 16.52
C PRO A 78 11.04 13.58 16.89
N GLU A 79 10.68 12.84 17.93
CA GLU A 79 9.39 13.04 18.59
C GLU A 79 9.37 14.45 19.18
N VAL A 80 8.29 15.18 18.92
CA VAL A 80 8.06 16.54 19.39
C VAL A 80 6.83 16.49 20.30
N VAL A 81 7.04 16.80 21.58
CA VAL A 81 5.94 17.11 22.50
C VAL A 81 5.65 18.60 22.37
N PHE A 82 4.44 18.96 21.97
CA PHE A 82 4.06 20.35 21.72
C PHE A 82 2.72 20.72 22.35
N LYS A 83 2.60 22.01 22.67
CA LYS A 83 1.35 22.66 23.10
C LYS A 83 0.83 23.54 21.97
N PRO A 84 -0.48 23.88 21.95
CA PRO A 84 -1.06 24.73 20.91
C PRO A 84 -0.32 26.07 20.69
N GLU A 85 0.25 26.66 21.74
CA GLU A 85 0.92 27.97 21.69
C GLU A 85 2.34 27.89 21.11
N MET A 86 2.93 26.69 21.00
CA MET A 86 4.29 26.52 20.52
C MET A 86 4.38 26.72 19.00
N SER A 87 5.41 27.41 18.54
CA SER A 87 5.70 27.56 17.11
C SER A 87 6.32 26.31 16.53
N LEU A 88 5.84 25.90 15.36
CA LEU A 88 6.42 24.83 14.57
C LEU A 88 7.83 25.24 14.08
N GLN A 89 8.84 24.50 14.54
CA GLN A 89 10.25 24.73 14.19
C GLN A 89 10.69 23.96 12.93
N ALA A 90 10.05 22.84 12.65
CA ALA A 90 10.37 21.97 11.52
C ALA A 90 9.49 22.28 10.30
N ARG A 91 9.90 21.82 9.12
CA ARG A 91 9.00 21.80 7.96
C ARG A 91 7.89 20.76 8.17
N LYS A 92 6.69 21.03 7.66
CA LYS A 92 5.51 20.14 7.73
C LYS A 92 5.82 18.70 7.35
N ASP A 93 6.49 18.49 6.21
CA ASP A 93 6.83 17.18 5.68
C ASP A 93 7.84 16.41 6.55
N VAL A 94 8.73 17.13 7.25
CA VAL A 94 9.66 16.54 8.22
C VAL A 94 8.90 16.19 9.50
N PHE A 95 8.09 17.12 10.03
CA PHE A 95 7.31 16.89 11.24
C PHE A 95 6.37 15.68 11.10
N LEU A 96 5.63 15.60 9.99
CA LEU A 96 4.68 14.52 9.68
C LEU A 96 5.36 13.20 9.27
N SER A 97 6.69 13.15 9.13
CA SER A 97 7.42 11.90 8.88
C SER A 97 7.50 11.00 10.13
N ASN A 98 7.30 11.57 11.32
CA ASN A 98 7.27 10.82 12.58
C ASN A 98 5.82 10.45 12.94
N LYS A 99 5.55 9.16 13.11
CA LYS A 99 4.22 8.60 13.41
C LYS A 99 3.60 9.20 14.68
N LYS A 100 4.38 9.38 15.75
CA LYS A 100 3.90 9.95 17.02
C LYS A 100 3.55 11.43 16.89
N ASN A 101 4.36 12.19 16.17
CA ASN A 101 4.07 13.61 15.88
C ASN A 101 2.77 13.73 15.07
N LYS A 102 2.62 12.87 14.06
CA LYS A 102 1.42 12.82 13.22
C LYS A 102 0.18 12.50 14.06
N GLN A 103 0.24 11.50 14.94
CA GLN A 103 -0.89 11.18 15.82
C GLN A 103 -1.23 12.34 16.76
N ARG A 104 -0.24 12.92 17.47
CA ARG A 104 -0.48 14.04 18.39
C ARG A 104 -1.16 15.21 17.68
N PHE A 105 -0.73 15.49 16.44
CA PHE A 105 -1.34 16.53 15.62
C PHE A 105 -2.79 16.17 15.23
N ILE A 106 -3.05 14.91 14.84
CA ILE A 106 -4.39 14.42 14.53
C ILE A 106 -5.32 14.56 15.72
N ASN A 107 -4.86 14.19 16.93
CA ASN A 107 -5.68 14.30 18.14
C ASN A 107 -6.10 15.76 18.39
N LEU A 108 -5.15 16.70 18.35
CA LEU A 108 -5.45 18.13 18.53
C LEU A 108 -6.35 18.70 17.44
N LEU A 109 -6.16 18.26 16.19
CA LEU A 109 -7.01 18.67 15.08
C LEU A 109 -8.42 18.10 15.22
N SER A 110 -8.53 16.84 15.62
CA SER A 110 -9.78 16.12 15.83
C SER A 110 -10.63 16.79 16.91
N GLU A 111 -10.03 17.08 18.06
CA GLU A 111 -10.68 17.80 19.17
C GLU A 111 -11.17 19.19 18.72
N ALA A 112 -10.34 19.94 17.99
CA ALA A 112 -10.71 21.27 17.51
C ALA A 112 -11.83 21.26 16.46
N LEU A 113 -11.85 20.29 15.55
CA LEU A 113 -12.92 20.11 14.58
C LEU A 113 -14.24 19.73 15.28
N ALA A 114 -14.19 18.78 16.20
CA ALA A 114 -15.36 18.34 16.96
C ALA A 114 -15.97 19.49 17.80
N ALA A 115 -15.11 20.29 18.45
CA ALA A 115 -15.54 21.49 19.19
C ALA A 115 -16.19 22.58 18.29
N ASN A 116 -15.96 22.51 16.98
CA ASN A 116 -16.48 23.43 15.97
C ASN A 116 -17.58 22.78 15.11
N LEU A 117 -18.32 21.82 15.67
CA LEU A 117 -19.45 21.12 15.07
C LEU A 117 -19.10 20.33 13.79
N CYS A 118 -17.85 19.89 13.67
CA CYS A 118 -17.39 18.99 12.62
C CYS A 118 -16.98 17.65 13.24
N PRO A 119 -17.85 16.63 13.24
CA PRO A 119 -17.54 15.34 13.80
C PRO A 119 -16.28 14.72 13.19
N THR A 120 -15.53 14.01 14.01
CA THR A 120 -14.32 13.32 13.59
C THR A 120 -14.34 11.86 14.00
N VAL A 121 -13.76 11.03 13.14
CA VAL A 121 -13.58 9.60 13.39
C VAL A 121 -12.12 9.27 13.17
N CYS A 122 -11.49 8.49 14.06
CA CYS A 122 -10.10 8.08 13.92
C CYS A 122 -10.04 6.57 13.76
N ALA A 123 -9.33 6.11 12.73
CA ALA A 123 -8.98 4.70 12.56
C ALA A 123 -7.84 4.30 13.49
N ASP A 124 -7.71 3.00 13.73
CA ASP A 124 -6.54 2.44 14.44
C ASP A 124 -5.31 2.36 13.53
N GLY A 125 -5.52 2.28 12.23
CA GLY A 125 -4.50 2.23 11.18
C GLY A 125 -4.94 3.02 9.96
N ASP A 126 -5.20 2.34 8.86
CA ASP A 126 -5.63 3.00 7.63
C ASP A 126 -7.10 3.43 7.66
N ALA A 127 -7.40 4.64 7.19
CA ALA A 127 -8.76 5.19 7.24
C ALA A 127 -9.66 4.82 6.04
N ASP A 128 -9.13 4.24 4.96
CA ASP A 128 -9.87 4.06 3.70
C ASP A 128 -11.18 3.28 3.89
N CYS A 129 -11.14 2.15 4.61
CA CYS A 129 -12.35 1.37 4.94
C CYS A 129 -13.35 2.17 5.77
N MET A 130 -12.88 2.96 6.73
CA MET A 130 -13.73 3.74 7.62
C MET A 130 -14.36 4.94 6.91
N ILE A 131 -13.63 5.59 5.99
CA ILE A 131 -14.17 6.63 5.10
C ILE A 131 -15.34 6.06 4.30
N VAL A 132 -15.15 4.89 3.68
CA VAL A 132 -16.20 4.24 2.89
C VAL A 132 -17.36 3.78 3.78
N ALA A 133 -17.11 3.19 4.94
CA ALA A 133 -18.16 2.79 5.88
C ALA A 133 -19.02 3.98 6.32
N GLN A 134 -18.39 5.10 6.69
CA GLN A 134 -19.10 6.32 7.06
C GLN A 134 -19.91 6.90 5.89
N ALA A 135 -19.38 6.84 4.67
CA ALA A 135 -20.08 7.28 3.48
C ALA A 135 -21.31 6.43 3.17
N LEU A 136 -21.19 5.11 3.31
CA LEU A 136 -22.30 4.18 3.11
C LEU A 136 -23.39 4.38 4.17
N GLU A 137 -23.01 4.51 5.44
CA GLU A 137 -23.96 4.76 6.54
C GLU A 137 -24.75 6.06 6.29
N SER A 138 -24.05 7.15 6.00
CA SER A 138 -24.68 8.43 5.66
C SER A 138 -25.60 8.30 4.45
N SER A 139 -25.17 7.57 3.42
CA SER A 139 -25.93 7.44 2.18
C SER A 139 -27.24 6.66 2.31
N LYS A 140 -27.51 6.02 3.45
CA LYS A 140 -28.83 5.43 3.72
C LYS A 140 -29.94 6.48 3.79
N THR A 141 -29.63 7.69 4.23
CA THR A 141 -30.64 8.75 4.47
C THR A 141 -30.48 9.95 3.54
N GLN A 142 -29.26 10.31 3.17
CA GLN A 142 -28.95 11.58 2.48
C GLN A 142 -27.93 11.41 1.36
N VAL A 143 -27.87 12.39 0.44
CA VAL A 143 -26.83 12.41 -0.59
C VAL A 143 -25.47 12.62 0.09
N THR A 144 -24.48 11.83 -0.30
CA THR A 144 -23.17 11.81 0.36
C THR A 144 -22.05 12.11 -0.62
N ILE A 145 -21.13 12.99 -0.25
CA ILE A 145 -19.93 13.32 -1.03
C ILE A 145 -18.70 12.91 -0.23
N VAL A 146 -17.95 11.96 -0.76
CA VAL A 146 -16.63 11.59 -0.27
C VAL A 146 -15.60 12.50 -0.93
N VAL A 147 -14.78 13.17 -0.13
CA VAL A 147 -13.70 14.03 -0.61
C VAL A 147 -12.38 13.34 -0.32
N GLY A 148 -11.69 12.89 -1.36
CA GLY A 148 -10.45 12.13 -1.26
C GLY A 148 -9.79 11.92 -2.61
N ASP A 149 -8.49 11.68 -2.61
CA ASP A 149 -7.69 11.51 -3.83
C ASP A 149 -7.25 10.06 -4.05
N ASP A 150 -7.42 9.17 -3.07
CA ASP A 150 -6.97 7.79 -3.17
C ASP A 150 -7.86 6.96 -4.14
N THR A 151 -7.19 6.09 -4.90
CA THR A 151 -7.86 5.11 -5.76
C THR A 151 -8.58 4.05 -4.94
N ASP A 152 -8.08 3.75 -3.73
CA ASP A 152 -8.65 2.78 -2.81
C ASP A 152 -10.11 3.15 -2.48
N LEU A 153 -10.39 4.44 -2.24
CA LEU A 153 -11.75 4.95 -2.02
C LEU A 153 -12.70 4.65 -3.19
N LEU A 154 -12.27 4.90 -4.44
CA LEU A 154 -13.11 4.64 -5.62
C LEU A 154 -13.42 3.15 -5.76
N VAL A 155 -12.40 2.30 -5.55
CA VAL A 155 -12.51 0.84 -5.63
C VAL A 155 -13.49 0.33 -4.57
N LEU A 156 -13.33 0.77 -3.32
CA LEU A 156 -14.14 0.36 -2.19
C LEU A 156 -15.59 0.87 -2.29
N LEU A 157 -15.80 2.12 -2.69
CA LEU A 157 -17.14 2.67 -2.96
C LEU A 157 -17.86 1.89 -4.07
N CYS A 158 -17.15 1.58 -5.16
CA CYS A 158 -17.72 0.78 -6.25
C CYS A 158 -18.05 -0.64 -5.79
N HIS A 159 -17.28 -1.23 -4.88
CA HIS A 159 -17.52 -2.56 -4.36
C HIS A 159 -18.70 -2.60 -3.37
N HIS A 160 -18.66 -1.78 -2.33
CA HIS A 160 -19.54 -1.87 -1.16
C HIS A 160 -20.88 -1.15 -1.28
N ALA A 161 -21.01 -0.18 -2.19
CA ALA A 161 -22.30 0.49 -2.39
C ALA A 161 -23.38 -0.50 -2.86
N SER A 162 -24.62 -0.05 -2.89
CA SER A 162 -25.76 -0.85 -3.35
C SER A 162 -26.87 0.07 -3.80
N ASP A 163 -27.88 -0.47 -4.50
CA ASP A 163 -28.96 0.35 -5.05
C ASP A 163 -29.87 0.96 -3.99
N ASN A 164 -29.80 0.45 -2.75
CA ASN A 164 -30.53 0.96 -1.59
C ASN A 164 -29.99 2.30 -1.04
N HIS A 165 -28.79 2.69 -1.44
CA HIS A 165 -28.19 3.95 -1.01
C HIS A 165 -28.72 5.12 -1.86
N ARG A 166 -28.75 6.32 -1.27
CA ARG A 166 -28.81 7.58 -2.01
C ARG A 166 -27.54 7.77 -2.83
N ASP A 167 -27.52 8.81 -3.66
CA ASP A 167 -26.36 9.07 -4.50
C ASP A 167 -25.12 9.34 -3.65
N ILE A 168 -24.05 8.59 -3.95
CA ILE A 168 -22.72 8.82 -3.41
C ILE A 168 -21.85 9.39 -4.52
N PHE A 169 -21.14 10.46 -4.23
CA PHE A 169 -20.16 11.05 -5.13
C PHE A 169 -18.75 10.97 -4.54
N LEU A 170 -17.74 10.73 -5.39
CA LEU A 170 -16.34 10.92 -5.04
C LEU A 170 -15.82 12.19 -5.74
N GLU A 171 -15.35 13.13 -4.93
CA GLU A 171 -14.74 14.39 -5.35
C GLU A 171 -13.25 14.42 -4.97
N PRO A 172 -12.35 14.88 -5.86
CA PRO A 172 -10.95 15.09 -5.51
C PRO A 172 -10.80 16.21 -4.48
N SER A 173 -9.85 16.06 -3.56
CA SER A 173 -9.58 17.04 -2.49
C SER A 173 -9.08 18.36 -3.07
N HIS A 174 -8.25 18.26 -4.11
CA HIS A 174 -7.77 19.40 -4.87
C HIS A 174 -8.71 19.73 -6.04
N ARG A 175 -9.33 20.91 -6.00
CA ARG A 175 -9.96 21.51 -7.20
C ARG A 175 -8.87 22.22 -7.99
N THR A 176 -8.48 21.66 -9.14
CA THR A 176 -7.62 22.38 -10.09
C THR A 176 -8.36 23.62 -10.60
N SER A 177 -7.63 24.68 -10.96
CA SER A 177 -8.17 25.92 -11.55
C SER A 177 -8.91 25.72 -12.89
N THR A 178 -8.94 24.50 -13.42
CA THR A 178 -9.74 24.12 -14.58
C THR A 178 -11.21 23.97 -14.19
N LYS A 179 -12.11 24.61 -14.95
CA LYS A 179 -13.57 24.70 -14.69
C LYS A 179 -14.31 23.35 -14.51
N THR A 180 -13.69 22.20 -14.77
CA THR A 180 -14.32 20.88 -14.65
C THR A 180 -13.78 20.13 -13.43
N VAL A 181 -14.57 20.09 -12.34
CA VAL A 181 -14.32 19.18 -11.21
C VAL A 181 -14.65 17.77 -11.68
N LYS A 182 -13.70 16.85 -11.55
CA LYS A 182 -13.90 15.44 -11.88
C LYS A 182 -14.71 14.76 -10.78
N LEU A 183 -16.03 14.80 -10.90
CA LEU A 183 -16.95 14.18 -9.95
C LEU A 183 -17.35 12.78 -10.43
N TRP A 184 -17.22 11.78 -9.56
CA TRP A 184 -17.66 10.42 -9.85
C TRP A 184 -18.97 10.14 -9.13
N ASN A 185 -20.06 9.92 -9.86
CA ASN A 185 -21.27 9.36 -9.28
C ASN A 185 -21.08 7.83 -9.17
N ILE A 186 -21.09 7.30 -7.95
CA ILE A 186 -20.78 5.88 -7.69
C ILE A 186 -21.87 4.97 -8.26
N ARG A 187 -23.15 5.35 -8.18
CA ARG A 187 -24.26 4.61 -8.80
C ARG A 187 -24.05 4.47 -10.32
N HIS A 188 -23.68 5.55 -11.00
CA HIS A 188 -23.36 5.50 -12.44
C HIS A 188 -22.08 4.71 -12.73
N THR A 189 -21.05 4.86 -11.89
CA THR A 189 -19.76 4.16 -12.08
C THR A 189 -19.93 2.65 -11.90
N ARG A 190 -20.90 2.19 -11.09
CA ARG A 190 -21.24 0.78 -10.90
C ARG A 190 -21.94 0.11 -12.07
N CYS A 191 -22.13 0.80 -13.21
CA CYS A 191 -22.54 0.18 -14.47
C CYS A 191 -21.59 -0.92 -14.96
N LEU A 192 -20.43 -1.08 -14.31
CA LEU A 192 -19.50 -2.21 -14.45
C LEU A 192 -20.08 -3.57 -14.01
N GLY A 193 -21.21 -3.61 -13.31
CA GLY A 193 -21.91 -4.83 -12.94
C GLY A 193 -21.07 -5.74 -12.03
N SER A 194 -20.99 -7.04 -12.36
CA SER A 194 -20.25 -8.03 -11.56
C SER A 194 -18.75 -7.75 -11.42
N LEU A 195 -18.17 -6.88 -12.24
CA LEU A 195 -16.79 -6.43 -12.03
C LEU A 195 -16.61 -5.68 -10.71
N CYS A 196 -17.62 -4.94 -10.26
CA CYS A 196 -17.57 -4.22 -8.98
C CYS A 196 -17.28 -5.16 -7.80
N GLN A 197 -17.78 -6.39 -7.87
CA GLN A 197 -17.55 -7.40 -6.83
C GLN A 197 -16.07 -7.80 -6.75
N VAL A 198 -15.38 -7.92 -7.88
CA VAL A 198 -13.97 -8.34 -7.92
C VAL A 198 -12.97 -7.18 -8.06
N LEU A 199 -13.44 -5.93 -8.09
CA LEU A 199 -12.59 -4.74 -8.18
C LEU A 199 -11.49 -4.68 -7.10
N PRO A 200 -11.76 -5.00 -5.82
CA PRO A 200 -10.71 -5.05 -4.79
C PRO A 200 -9.57 -6.00 -5.19
N VAL A 201 -9.90 -7.19 -5.69
CA VAL A 201 -8.92 -8.19 -6.13
C VAL A 201 -8.11 -7.69 -7.33
N ILE A 202 -8.76 -7.09 -8.34
CA ILE A 202 -8.09 -6.50 -9.51
C ILE A 202 -7.10 -5.42 -9.07
N HIS A 203 -7.50 -4.59 -8.12
CA HIS A 203 -6.70 -3.48 -7.62
C HIS A 203 -5.49 -3.97 -6.82
N ALA A 204 -5.70 -4.92 -5.88
CA ALA A 204 -4.64 -5.51 -5.07
C ALA A 204 -3.67 -6.36 -5.91
N VAL A 205 -4.14 -7.20 -6.84
CA VAL A 205 -3.25 -8.05 -7.66
C VAL A 205 -2.36 -7.25 -8.60
N SER A 206 -2.86 -6.10 -9.08
CA SER A 206 -2.09 -5.17 -9.91
C SER A 206 -1.24 -4.17 -9.12
N GLY A 207 -1.23 -4.28 -7.79
CA GLY A 207 -0.40 -3.51 -6.86
C GLY A 207 -1.12 -2.32 -6.22
N CYS A 208 -1.28 -2.32 -4.90
CA CYS A 208 -1.75 -1.19 -4.09
C CYS A 208 -0.68 -0.77 -3.07
N ASP A 209 -1.05 -0.14 -1.95
CA ASP A 209 -0.09 0.32 -0.93
C ASP A 209 0.59 -0.83 -0.16
N THR A 210 -0.04 -2.00 -0.07
CA THR A 210 0.44 -3.18 0.69
C THR A 210 0.87 -4.34 -0.21
N THR A 211 0.57 -4.29 -1.50
CA THR A 211 0.95 -5.32 -2.47
C THR A 211 1.91 -4.76 -3.52
N SER A 212 2.79 -5.63 -4.03
CA SER A 212 3.72 -5.27 -5.11
C SER A 212 2.98 -5.05 -6.42
N ARG A 213 3.48 -4.16 -7.28
CA ARG A 213 3.04 -4.09 -8.68
C ARG A 213 3.88 -5.05 -9.54
N PRO A 214 3.31 -6.12 -10.12
CA PRO A 214 4.04 -6.96 -11.05
C PRO A 214 4.48 -6.15 -12.28
N PHE A 215 5.74 -6.29 -12.70
CA PHE A 215 6.27 -5.50 -13.81
C PHE A 215 5.51 -5.81 -15.11
N GLY A 216 5.25 -4.78 -15.92
CA GLY A 216 4.47 -4.92 -17.16
C GLY A 216 2.95 -5.03 -16.94
N VAL A 217 2.50 -5.30 -15.71
CA VAL A 217 1.08 -5.32 -15.34
C VAL A 217 0.69 -3.94 -14.81
N GLY A 218 -0.34 -3.35 -15.42
CA GLY A 218 -0.93 -2.09 -14.99
C GLY A 218 -2.42 -2.24 -14.72
N LYS A 219 -2.98 -1.39 -13.83
CA LYS A 219 -4.39 -1.46 -13.41
C LYS A 219 -5.37 -1.53 -14.59
N ARG A 220 -5.16 -0.69 -15.62
CA ARG A 220 -5.99 -0.69 -16.84
C ARG A 220 -5.88 -1.99 -17.63
N SER A 221 -4.68 -2.57 -17.74
CA SER A 221 -4.46 -3.84 -18.44
C SER A 221 -5.16 -4.99 -17.70
N ALA A 222 -4.92 -5.08 -16.38
CA ALA A 222 -5.56 -6.07 -15.52
C ALA A 222 -7.09 -5.95 -15.59
N PHE A 223 -7.63 -4.74 -15.40
CA PHE A 223 -9.08 -4.48 -15.48
C PHE A 223 -9.70 -4.98 -16.80
N ARG A 224 -9.07 -4.71 -17.95
CA ARG A 224 -9.57 -5.17 -19.26
C ARG A 224 -9.54 -6.69 -19.40
N LYS A 225 -8.55 -7.38 -18.83
CA LYS A 225 -8.49 -8.84 -18.83
C LYS A 225 -9.62 -9.45 -17.99
N PHE A 226 -9.83 -8.95 -16.78
CA PHE A 226 -10.94 -9.37 -15.91
C PHE A 226 -12.33 -9.06 -16.51
N GLN A 227 -12.46 -7.93 -17.21
CA GLN A 227 -13.70 -7.58 -17.90
C GLN A 227 -14.11 -8.64 -18.92
N ARG A 228 -13.14 -9.22 -19.63
CA ARG A 228 -13.36 -10.18 -20.73
C ARG A 228 -13.37 -11.64 -20.28
N SER A 229 -12.73 -11.98 -19.17
CA SER A 229 -12.58 -13.38 -18.73
C SER A 229 -13.51 -13.73 -17.56
N LYS A 230 -14.44 -14.67 -17.79
CA LYS A 230 -15.27 -15.25 -16.72
C LYS A 230 -14.43 -16.07 -15.75
N GLU A 231 -13.44 -16.79 -16.25
CA GLU A 231 -12.52 -17.59 -15.45
C GLU A 231 -11.73 -16.72 -14.46
N LEU A 232 -11.17 -15.59 -14.91
CA LEU A 232 -10.48 -14.66 -14.01
C LEU A 232 -11.40 -14.11 -12.92
N LYS A 233 -12.65 -13.80 -13.25
CA LYS A 233 -13.65 -13.36 -12.26
C LYS A 233 -13.95 -14.46 -11.24
N SER A 234 -14.05 -15.72 -11.69
CA SER A 234 -14.21 -16.89 -10.81
C SER A 234 -13.01 -17.11 -9.90
N LEU A 235 -11.79 -16.98 -10.43
CA LEU A 235 -10.56 -17.06 -9.63
C LEU A 235 -10.50 -15.92 -8.59
N ALA A 236 -10.86 -14.70 -8.97
CA ALA A 236 -10.90 -13.58 -8.04
C ALA A 236 -11.97 -13.73 -6.96
N SER A 237 -13.12 -14.34 -7.24
CA SER A 237 -14.13 -14.53 -6.19
C SER A 237 -13.64 -15.38 -5.02
N MET A 238 -12.66 -16.26 -5.23
CA MET A 238 -12.03 -17.02 -4.13
C MET A 238 -11.27 -16.13 -3.14
N PHE A 239 -10.87 -14.92 -3.53
CA PHE A 239 -10.22 -13.96 -2.62
C PHE A 239 -11.22 -13.16 -1.79
N LEU A 240 -12.51 -13.19 -2.14
CA LEU A 240 -13.59 -12.49 -1.44
C LEU A 240 -14.26 -13.34 -0.37
N THR A 241 -13.97 -14.64 -0.33
CA THR A 241 -14.52 -15.62 0.63
C THR A 241 -13.40 -16.21 1.46
N ASP A 242 -13.75 -16.91 2.54
CA ASP A 242 -12.77 -17.66 3.33
C ASP A 242 -12.02 -18.66 2.44
N CYS A 243 -10.70 -18.54 2.46
CA CYS A 243 -9.79 -19.28 1.61
C CYS A 243 -8.54 -19.68 2.41
N THR A 244 -7.93 -20.80 2.05
CA THR A 244 -6.67 -21.22 2.65
C THR A 244 -5.48 -20.52 1.96
N PRO A 245 -4.31 -20.41 2.63
CA PRO A 245 -3.08 -19.95 1.99
C PRO A 245 -2.73 -20.73 0.70
N SER A 246 -3.00 -22.03 0.67
CA SER A 246 -2.76 -22.87 -0.51
C SER A 246 -3.69 -22.51 -1.68
N ASN A 247 -4.99 -22.39 -1.42
CA ASN A 247 -5.98 -22.09 -2.46
C ASN A 247 -5.77 -20.68 -3.03
N SER A 248 -5.49 -19.69 -2.18
CA SER A 248 -5.17 -18.33 -2.62
C SER A 248 -3.88 -18.25 -3.44
N THR A 249 -2.87 -19.06 -3.09
CA THR A 249 -1.64 -19.19 -3.88
C THR A 249 -1.91 -19.75 -5.27
N GLU A 250 -2.63 -20.87 -5.36
CA GLU A 250 -2.93 -21.50 -6.65
C GLU A 250 -3.79 -20.60 -7.54
N ALA A 251 -4.85 -20.00 -6.98
CA ALA A 251 -5.72 -19.06 -7.70
C ALA A 251 -4.94 -17.83 -8.16
N GLY A 252 -4.07 -17.31 -7.30
CA GLY A 252 -3.26 -16.13 -7.57
C GLY A 252 -2.22 -16.37 -8.66
N GLU A 253 -1.59 -17.55 -8.69
CA GLU A 253 -0.70 -17.94 -9.78
C GLU A 253 -1.44 -18.00 -11.12
N LYS A 254 -2.60 -18.67 -11.17
CA LYS A 254 -3.44 -18.72 -12.39
C LYS A 254 -3.85 -17.33 -12.87
N ILE A 255 -4.20 -16.42 -11.96
CA ILE A 255 -4.48 -15.02 -12.30
C ILE A 255 -3.23 -14.37 -12.93
N LEU A 256 -2.06 -14.51 -12.30
CA LEU A 256 -0.82 -13.90 -12.79
C LEU A 256 -0.38 -14.48 -14.14
N VAL A 257 -0.47 -15.80 -14.36
CA VAL A 257 -0.22 -16.45 -15.66
C VAL A 257 -1.05 -15.77 -16.75
N SER A 258 -2.35 -15.61 -16.52
CA SER A 258 -3.24 -14.94 -17.47
C SER A 258 -2.90 -13.44 -17.65
N LEU A 259 -2.48 -12.74 -16.59
CA LEU A 259 -2.03 -11.35 -16.67
C LEU A 259 -0.76 -11.17 -17.52
N TYR A 260 0.09 -12.20 -17.59
CA TYR A 260 1.28 -12.29 -18.45
C TYR A 260 1.03 -12.97 -19.80
N ASP A 261 -0.23 -13.08 -20.22
CA ASP A 261 -0.64 -13.66 -21.51
C ASP A 261 -0.33 -15.16 -21.67
N GLY A 262 -0.09 -15.88 -20.58
CA GLY A 262 -0.01 -17.34 -20.59
C GLY A 262 -1.37 -18.03 -20.56
N THR A 263 -1.35 -19.34 -20.80
CA THR A 263 -2.53 -20.21 -20.84
C THR A 263 -2.28 -21.53 -20.15
N SER A 264 -3.30 -22.18 -19.59
CA SER A 264 -3.13 -23.54 -19.05
C SER A 264 -2.57 -24.49 -20.12
N PRO A 265 -1.55 -25.33 -19.82
CA PRO A 265 -1.02 -25.66 -18.49
C PRO A 265 0.22 -24.84 -18.04
N ASP A 266 0.50 -23.68 -18.65
CA ASP A 266 1.67 -22.85 -18.29
C ASP A 266 1.68 -22.48 -16.79
N CYS A 267 2.85 -22.60 -16.16
CA CYS A 267 3.12 -21.97 -14.87
C CYS A 267 3.94 -20.67 -15.03
N LEU A 268 4.08 -19.90 -13.95
CA LEU A 268 4.85 -18.66 -14.00
C LEU A 268 6.33 -18.89 -14.29
N ASP A 269 6.91 -19.98 -13.79
CA ASP A 269 8.32 -20.32 -14.02
C ASP A 269 8.59 -20.66 -15.50
N ASP A 270 7.66 -21.36 -16.17
CA ASP A 270 7.72 -21.64 -17.61
C ASP A 270 7.63 -20.36 -18.44
N LEU A 271 6.65 -19.50 -18.14
CA LEU A 271 6.51 -18.20 -18.80
C LEU A 271 7.75 -17.33 -18.59
N ARG A 272 8.30 -17.35 -17.38
CA ARG A 272 9.50 -16.61 -17.03
C ARG A 272 10.70 -17.09 -17.85
N TYR A 273 10.89 -18.40 -17.97
CA TYR A 273 11.97 -19.00 -18.76
C TYR A 273 11.81 -18.73 -20.26
N ASN A 274 10.61 -18.94 -20.81
CA ASN A 274 10.32 -18.69 -22.22
C ASN A 274 10.55 -17.23 -22.61
N MET A 275 10.13 -16.30 -21.74
CA MET A 275 10.36 -14.87 -21.94
C MET A 275 11.83 -14.49 -21.80
N PHE A 276 12.57 -15.13 -20.88
CA PHE A 276 14.01 -14.98 -20.76
C PHE A 276 14.71 -15.38 -22.06
N CYS A 277 14.46 -16.60 -22.55
CA CYS A 277 15.04 -17.12 -23.79
C CYS A 277 14.76 -16.19 -24.99
N THR A 278 13.51 -15.75 -25.12
CA THR A 278 13.09 -14.82 -26.20
C THR A 278 13.85 -13.49 -26.12
N LYS A 279 13.96 -12.89 -24.92
CA LYS A 279 14.63 -11.60 -24.75
C LYS A 279 16.14 -11.68 -24.90
N VAL A 280 16.76 -12.79 -24.49
CA VAL A 280 18.21 -13.01 -24.66
C VAL A 280 18.53 -13.24 -26.13
N ALA A 281 17.75 -14.03 -26.85
CA ALA A 281 17.98 -14.29 -28.27
C ALA A 281 17.84 -13.03 -29.14
N GLY A 282 16.89 -12.14 -28.82
CA GLY A 282 16.63 -10.91 -29.59
C GLY A 282 17.34 -9.66 -29.07
N GLY A 283 18.05 -9.75 -27.94
CA GLY A 283 18.59 -8.59 -27.23
C GLY A 283 20.09 -8.38 -27.46
N THR A 284 20.51 -7.13 -27.66
CA THR A 284 21.93 -6.73 -27.67
C THR A 284 22.41 -6.18 -26.32
N SER A 285 21.51 -6.01 -25.36
CA SER A 285 21.80 -5.44 -24.04
C SER A 285 21.43 -6.39 -22.91
N PHE A 286 22.03 -6.15 -21.74
CA PHE A 286 21.81 -6.96 -20.54
C PHE A 286 20.34 -6.95 -20.11
N LEU A 287 19.74 -8.14 -20.01
CA LEU A 287 18.36 -8.30 -19.58
C LEU A 287 18.18 -7.94 -18.10
N GLN A 288 17.34 -6.95 -17.85
CA GLN A 288 16.91 -6.61 -16.50
C GLN A 288 15.91 -7.67 -15.99
N MET A 289 16.28 -8.40 -14.93
CA MET A 289 15.52 -9.54 -14.41
C MET A 289 14.10 -9.18 -13.92
N HIS A 290 13.88 -7.93 -13.52
CA HIS A 290 12.57 -7.44 -13.10
C HIS A 290 11.59 -7.29 -14.27
N CYS A 291 12.07 -7.32 -15.52
CA CYS A 291 11.23 -7.25 -16.72
C CYS A 291 10.57 -8.58 -17.10
N LEU A 292 10.79 -9.63 -16.32
CA LEU A 292 10.24 -10.97 -16.50
C LEU A 292 9.06 -11.19 -15.52
N PRO A 293 8.13 -12.12 -15.81
CA PRO A 293 7.11 -12.56 -14.86
C PRO A 293 7.74 -12.97 -13.53
N PRO A 294 7.09 -12.76 -12.37
CA PRO A 294 7.60 -13.25 -11.09
C PRO A 294 7.80 -14.77 -11.14
N THR A 295 8.65 -15.32 -10.27
CA THR A 295 8.71 -16.77 -10.04
C THR A 295 7.44 -17.23 -9.33
N SER A 296 7.08 -18.52 -9.43
CA SER A 296 5.95 -19.09 -8.69
C SER A 296 6.11 -18.88 -7.17
N ALA A 297 7.34 -18.98 -6.66
CA ALA A 297 7.67 -18.68 -5.27
C ALA A 297 7.40 -17.22 -4.86
N ALA A 298 7.73 -16.24 -5.71
CA ALA A 298 7.44 -14.83 -5.43
C ALA A 298 5.94 -14.52 -5.59
N ALA A 299 5.29 -15.17 -6.55
CA ALA A 299 3.86 -15.06 -6.80
C ALA A 299 3.04 -15.56 -5.62
N LYS A 300 3.42 -16.69 -5.00
CA LYS A 300 2.83 -17.21 -3.76
C LYS A 300 2.68 -16.11 -2.70
N TYR A 301 3.79 -15.46 -2.32
CA TYR A 301 3.72 -14.42 -1.30
C TYR A 301 2.98 -13.16 -1.76
N HIS A 302 3.04 -12.82 -3.04
CA HIS A 302 2.20 -11.74 -3.59
C HIS A 302 0.71 -12.06 -3.43
N SER A 303 0.30 -13.28 -3.77
CA SER A 303 -1.08 -13.75 -3.66
C SER A 303 -1.58 -13.79 -2.22
N LEU A 304 -0.75 -14.23 -1.26
CA LEU A 304 -1.09 -14.19 0.16
C LEU A 304 -1.38 -12.75 0.63
N ARG A 305 -0.54 -11.79 0.24
CA ARG A 305 -0.77 -10.37 0.58
C ARG A 305 -1.98 -9.77 -0.12
N VAL A 306 -2.27 -10.19 -1.35
CA VAL A 306 -3.49 -9.81 -2.06
C VAL A 306 -4.72 -10.29 -1.29
N TYR A 307 -4.70 -11.53 -0.80
CA TYR A 307 -5.78 -12.06 0.03
C TYR A 307 -5.94 -11.26 1.32
N LEU A 308 -4.87 -11.06 2.08
CA LEU A 308 -4.90 -10.25 3.31
C LEU A 308 -5.53 -8.87 3.08
N GLN A 309 -5.09 -8.16 2.03
CA GLN A 309 -5.61 -6.83 1.73
C GLN A 309 -7.09 -6.84 1.37
N VAL A 310 -7.54 -7.84 0.60
CA VAL A 310 -8.95 -7.96 0.20
C VAL A 310 -9.82 -8.28 1.41
N GLN A 311 -9.33 -9.11 2.34
CA GLN A 311 -10.03 -9.44 3.58
C GLN A 311 -10.10 -8.25 4.54
N GLU A 312 -9.04 -7.46 4.66
CA GLU A 312 -9.05 -6.18 5.40
C GLU A 312 -10.11 -5.23 4.83
N TRP A 313 -10.19 -5.11 3.51
CA TRP A 313 -11.23 -4.32 2.82
C TRP A 313 -12.65 -4.87 2.95
N ALA A 314 -12.80 -6.15 3.29
CA ALA A 314 -14.08 -6.79 3.61
C ALA A 314 -14.46 -6.65 5.11
N GLY A 315 -13.56 -6.14 5.95
CA GLY A 315 -13.75 -6.01 7.39
C GLY A 315 -13.31 -7.24 8.20
N THR A 316 -12.60 -8.19 7.57
CA THR A 316 -12.04 -9.36 8.24
C THR A 316 -10.64 -9.06 8.75
N VAL A 317 -10.40 -9.29 10.04
CA VAL A 317 -9.07 -9.14 10.66
C VAL A 317 -8.33 -10.47 10.58
N LEU A 318 -7.14 -10.46 9.97
CA LEU A 318 -6.27 -11.63 9.83
C LEU A 318 -4.86 -11.27 10.29
N GLU A 319 -4.13 -12.26 10.81
CA GLU A 319 -2.75 -12.09 11.25
C GLU A 319 -1.81 -11.94 10.04
N PRO A 320 -1.13 -10.79 9.84
CA PRO A 320 -0.35 -10.55 8.63
C PRO A 320 0.77 -11.58 8.38
N GLN A 321 1.31 -12.16 9.45
CA GLN A 321 2.42 -13.11 9.39
C GLN A 321 2.03 -14.43 8.70
N ASP A 322 0.77 -14.84 8.82
CA ASP A 322 0.22 -16.00 8.10
C ASP A 322 0.03 -15.72 6.61
N TRP A 323 0.03 -14.45 6.22
CA TRP A 323 -0.32 -13.98 4.88
C TRP A 323 0.81 -13.23 4.18
N GLY A 324 2.04 -13.71 4.37
CA GLY A 324 3.20 -13.28 3.58
C GLY A 324 3.84 -11.98 4.05
N TRP A 325 3.73 -11.68 5.35
CA TRP A 325 4.50 -10.68 6.05
C TRP A 325 5.38 -11.30 7.13
N LYS A 326 6.38 -10.57 7.58
CA LYS A 326 7.20 -10.92 8.75
C LYS A 326 7.62 -9.67 9.50
N THR A 327 7.91 -9.83 10.78
CA THR A 327 8.42 -8.75 11.64
C THR A 327 9.92 -8.57 11.40
N ALA A 328 10.35 -7.32 11.24
CA ALA A 328 11.76 -6.92 11.15
C ALA A 328 11.99 -5.66 11.98
N GLY A 329 12.50 -5.84 13.20
CA GLY A 329 12.51 -4.78 14.22
C GLY A 329 11.08 -4.37 14.58
N ASP A 330 10.82 -3.07 14.65
CA ASP A 330 9.49 -2.50 14.96
C ASP A 330 8.56 -2.38 13.73
N ASN A 331 8.88 -3.02 12.60
CA ASN A 331 8.12 -2.91 11.36
C ASN A 331 7.70 -4.26 10.80
N LEU A 332 6.56 -4.29 10.11
CA LEU A 332 6.21 -5.40 9.22
C LEU A 332 6.83 -5.19 7.85
N VAL A 333 7.46 -6.24 7.32
CA VAL A 333 8.03 -6.27 5.96
C VAL A 333 7.48 -7.46 5.18
N PRO A 334 7.26 -7.31 3.85
CA PRO A 334 6.71 -8.39 3.05
C PRO A 334 7.73 -9.50 2.87
N CYS A 335 7.27 -10.75 2.97
CA CYS A 335 8.03 -11.91 2.50
C CYS A 335 8.03 -11.88 0.96
N THR A 336 9.19 -11.79 0.32
CA THR A 336 9.26 -11.63 -1.13
C THR A 336 9.38 -12.95 -1.88
N THR A 337 10.02 -13.95 -1.26
CA THR A 337 10.22 -15.30 -1.79
C THR A 337 10.78 -16.20 -0.67
N ASP A 338 10.60 -17.51 -0.80
CA ASP A 338 11.23 -18.57 0.00
C ASP A 338 12.41 -19.23 -0.73
N LEU A 339 12.78 -18.73 -1.91
CA LEU A 339 13.93 -19.21 -2.68
C LEU A 339 15.18 -18.37 -2.43
N PRO A 340 16.39 -18.98 -2.50
CA PRO A 340 17.63 -18.23 -2.49
C PRO A 340 17.74 -17.33 -3.74
N PRO A 341 18.51 -16.22 -3.66
CA PRO A 341 18.63 -15.26 -4.76
C PRO A 341 19.23 -15.86 -6.05
N ALA A 342 19.99 -16.96 -5.93
CA ALA A 342 20.47 -17.77 -7.03
C ALA A 342 20.74 -19.20 -6.54
N PRO A 343 20.86 -20.19 -7.44
CA PRO A 343 21.34 -21.53 -7.11
C PRO A 343 22.66 -21.48 -6.32
N SER A 344 22.81 -22.34 -5.32
CA SER A 344 23.99 -22.40 -4.44
C SER A 344 25.32 -22.49 -5.20
N LYS A 345 25.34 -23.24 -6.30
CA LYS A 345 26.50 -23.34 -7.20
C LYS A 345 26.93 -21.99 -7.78
N LEU A 346 25.98 -21.12 -8.14
CA LEU A 346 26.30 -19.77 -8.62
C LEU A 346 26.70 -18.84 -7.48
N LEU A 347 26.08 -18.96 -6.31
CA LEU A 347 26.48 -18.18 -5.14
C LEU A 347 27.91 -18.52 -4.70
N SER A 348 28.32 -19.78 -4.82
CA SER A 348 29.68 -20.24 -4.46
C SER A 348 30.81 -19.66 -5.31
N VAL A 349 30.50 -19.08 -6.48
CA VAL A 349 31.50 -18.43 -7.35
C VAL A 349 31.50 -16.90 -7.24
N ILE A 350 30.52 -16.32 -6.53
CA ILE A 350 30.49 -14.87 -6.31
C ILE A 350 31.54 -14.51 -5.27
N ARG A 351 32.40 -13.55 -5.63
CA ARG A 351 33.49 -13.08 -4.78
C ARG A 351 33.61 -11.57 -4.81
N CYS A 352 34.08 -10.99 -3.72
CA CYS A 352 34.62 -9.64 -3.72
C CYS A 352 36.13 -9.68 -3.96
N ASN A 353 36.69 -8.57 -4.44
CA ASN A 353 38.13 -8.34 -4.48
C ASN A 353 38.53 -7.27 -3.47
N CYS A 354 37.85 -7.26 -2.32
CA CYS A 354 38.14 -6.30 -1.26
C CYS A 354 39.51 -6.59 -0.65
N LYS A 355 40.26 -5.50 -0.42
CA LYS A 355 41.53 -5.47 0.30
C LYS A 355 41.38 -4.96 1.74
N SER A 356 40.16 -4.58 2.11
CA SER A 356 39.81 -4.02 3.42
C SER A 356 38.66 -4.83 4.02
N ASP A 357 38.27 -4.46 5.23
CA ASP A 357 37.34 -5.16 6.13
C ASP A 357 35.89 -5.37 5.58
N CYS A 358 35.64 -5.14 4.30
CA CYS A 358 34.33 -5.34 3.65
C CYS A 358 33.16 -4.64 4.35
N ASP A 359 33.41 -3.59 5.13
CA ASP A 359 32.48 -2.85 5.98
C ASP A 359 31.53 -1.92 5.20
N THR A 360 31.91 -1.54 3.99
CA THR A 360 31.13 -0.62 3.14
C THR A 360 30.49 -1.33 1.93
N LYS A 361 29.51 -0.68 1.29
CA LYS A 361 28.91 -1.10 0.01
C LYS A 361 29.87 -1.05 -1.20
N ARG A 362 31.16 -0.81 -0.97
CA ARG A 362 32.22 -1.05 -1.97
C ARG A 362 32.53 -2.53 -2.12
N CYS A 363 32.29 -3.34 -1.08
CA CYS A 363 32.32 -4.78 -1.18
C CYS A 363 31.17 -5.26 -2.06
N SER A 364 31.48 -5.99 -3.14
CA SER A 364 30.47 -6.55 -4.03
C SER A 364 29.58 -7.56 -3.31
N CYS A 365 30.12 -8.40 -2.43
CA CYS A 365 29.30 -9.33 -1.64
C CYS A 365 28.29 -8.57 -0.76
N ARG A 366 28.77 -7.65 0.09
CA ARG A 366 27.90 -6.81 0.94
C ARG A 366 26.89 -5.99 0.13
N LYS A 367 27.31 -5.41 -0.99
CA LYS A 367 26.45 -4.62 -1.88
C LYS A 367 25.27 -5.43 -2.40
N HIS A 368 25.46 -6.72 -2.66
CA HIS A 368 24.42 -7.63 -3.14
C HIS A 368 23.77 -8.45 -2.01
N GLY A 369 24.06 -8.14 -0.74
CA GLY A 369 23.47 -8.83 0.41
C GLY A 369 23.95 -10.27 0.58
N LEU A 370 25.18 -10.57 0.15
CA LEU A 370 25.83 -11.87 0.32
C LEU A 370 26.96 -11.75 1.34
N ASP A 371 27.18 -12.82 2.11
CA ASP A 371 28.36 -12.94 2.96
C ASP A 371 29.62 -13.20 2.12
N CYS A 372 30.76 -12.77 2.64
CA CYS A 372 32.06 -13.08 2.06
C CYS A 372 32.38 -14.55 2.35
N SER A 373 32.86 -15.26 1.33
CA SER A 373 33.23 -16.66 1.36
C SER A 373 34.73 -16.86 1.16
N SER A 374 35.22 -18.10 1.32
CA SER A 374 36.62 -18.48 1.12
C SER A 374 37.18 -18.17 -0.27
N VAL A 375 36.30 -17.99 -1.28
CA VAL A 375 36.70 -17.61 -2.65
C VAL A 375 36.84 -16.09 -2.85
N CYS A 376 36.49 -15.28 -1.84
CA CYS A 376 36.70 -13.83 -1.84
C CYS A 376 38.20 -13.48 -1.78
N GLY A 377 38.55 -12.38 -2.45
CA GLY A 377 39.92 -11.94 -2.79
C GLY A 377 40.91 -12.00 -1.64
N GLU A 378 41.15 -10.89 -0.93
CA GLU A 378 42.09 -10.90 0.20
C GLU A 378 41.39 -11.14 1.54
N CYS A 379 40.08 -10.90 1.64
CA CYS A 379 39.36 -11.11 2.90
C CYS A 379 39.06 -12.57 3.21
N HIS A 380 39.01 -13.44 2.19
CA HIS A 380 38.69 -14.87 2.28
C HIS A 380 37.44 -15.22 3.11
N GLY A 381 36.56 -14.26 3.40
CA GLY A 381 35.39 -14.48 4.25
C GLY A 381 35.71 -14.95 5.68
N LEU A 382 36.94 -14.72 6.18
CA LEU A 382 37.36 -15.18 7.50
C LEU A 382 37.51 -14.03 8.51
N GLU A 383 38.19 -12.95 8.11
CA GLU A 383 38.54 -11.84 9.02
C GLU A 383 37.88 -10.51 8.66
N CYS A 384 36.93 -10.51 7.72
CA CYS A 384 36.20 -9.29 7.37
C CYS A 384 34.86 -9.17 8.09
N SER A 385 34.40 -7.94 8.33
CA SER A 385 33.08 -7.63 8.90
C SER A 385 31.87 -8.20 8.13
N ASN A 386 32.09 -8.73 6.92
CA ASN A 386 31.05 -9.36 6.09
C ASN A 386 31.26 -10.88 5.98
N ALA A 387 32.08 -11.49 6.83
CA ALA A 387 32.25 -12.94 6.93
C ALA A 387 30.96 -13.61 7.42
N TYR A 388 30.73 -14.85 6.98
CA TYR A 388 29.61 -15.65 7.47
C TYR A 388 29.84 -16.01 8.94
N VAL A 389 28.94 -15.57 9.83
CA VAL A 389 28.97 -15.96 11.25
C VAL A 389 28.22 -17.28 11.38
N MET A 390 28.94 -18.38 11.57
CA MET A 390 28.34 -19.60 12.11
C MET A 390 27.91 -19.28 13.55
N CYS A 391 26.62 -19.09 13.80
CA CYS A 391 26.10 -19.22 15.15
C CYS A 391 26.40 -20.64 15.59
N ALA A 392 27.22 -20.82 16.62
CA ALA A 392 27.42 -22.13 17.21
C ALA A 392 26.05 -22.61 17.71
N ASP A 393 25.54 -23.68 17.11
CA ASP A 393 24.50 -24.49 17.75
C ASP A 393 25.06 -24.90 19.10
N GLU A 394 24.28 -24.62 20.15
CA GLU A 394 24.55 -25.10 21.50
C GLU A 394 24.78 -26.61 21.42
N ASN A 395 25.97 -27.04 21.83
CA ASN A 395 26.30 -28.46 21.92
C ASN A 395 25.22 -29.16 22.73
N ASP A 396 24.56 -30.14 22.11
CA ASP A 396 23.96 -31.27 22.81
C ASP A 396 25.08 -31.92 23.65
N THR A 397 25.20 -31.49 24.89
CA THR A 397 25.75 -32.32 25.95
C THR A 397 24.61 -33.15 26.51
N ASP A 398 24.55 -34.42 26.13
CA ASP A 398 24.00 -35.48 26.97
C ASP A 398 24.86 -36.75 26.76
N ASP A 399 25.25 -37.30 27.89
CA ASP A 399 26.19 -38.42 28.20
C ASP A 399 26.51 -39.49 27.15
#